data_AF-A0AAU3W2Y7-F1
#
_entry.id   AF-A0AAU3W2Y7-F1
#
_cell.length_a   1.000
_cell.length_b   1.000
_cell.length_c   1.000
_cell.angle_alpha   90.00
_cell.angle_beta   90.00
_cell.angle_gamma   90.00
#
_symmetry.space_group_name_H-M   'P 1'
#
loop_
_entity.id
_entity.type
_entity.pdbx_description
1 polymer ?
#
loop_
_entity_poly.entity_id
_entity_poly.type
_entity_poly.pdbx_seq_one_letter_code
_entity_poly.pdbx_strand_id
1 'polypeptide(L)'
;MQTALFDLPETPPEHAVIARFHLGCDDLGDPDQWSLVFAAERSMGAAVKAAGVGEVDGNEFGGGEVVFFAYGPDAEALYRAMEPGLRALPFRPAHAVLRYGEPVDGVVTERIEL
;
A
#
# COMPACT_ATOMS: atom_id res chain seq x y z
N MET A 1 26.48 -34.37 -18.92
CA MET A 1 26.41 -34.33 -17.45
C MET A 1 26.14 -32.90 -17.04
N GLN A 2 25.00 -32.73 -16.36
CA GLN A 2 24.56 -31.65 -15.47
C GLN A 2 24.66 -30.19 -15.94
N THR A 3 23.54 -29.70 -16.49
CA THR A 3 23.13 -28.29 -16.46
C THR A 3 22.88 -27.90 -15.01
N ALA A 4 23.70 -27.01 -14.45
CA ALA A 4 23.38 -26.36 -13.19
C ALA A 4 22.33 -25.27 -13.47
N LEU A 5 21.04 -25.62 -13.35
CA LEU A 5 20.01 -24.61 -13.13
C LEU A 5 20.30 -24.00 -11.75
N PHE A 6 20.49 -22.69 -11.72
CA PHE A 6 20.44 -21.92 -10.49
C PHE A 6 19.03 -22.06 -9.92
N ASP A 7 18.89 -22.92 -8.93
CA ASP A 7 17.71 -22.97 -8.06
C ASP A 7 17.79 -21.75 -7.14
N LEU A 8 17.51 -20.57 -7.71
CA LEU A 8 17.22 -19.39 -6.89
C LEU A 8 15.95 -19.74 -6.12
N PRO A 9 15.91 -19.53 -4.79
CA PRO A 9 14.68 -19.77 -4.05
C PRO A 9 13.59 -18.94 -4.72
N GLU A 10 12.47 -19.59 -5.08
CA GLU A 10 11.32 -18.85 -5.60
C GLU A 10 10.92 -17.85 -4.52
N THR A 11 11.13 -16.56 -4.79
CA THR A 11 10.66 -15.51 -3.92
C THR A 11 9.14 -15.66 -3.84
N PRO A 12 8.56 -15.77 -2.64
CA PRO A 12 7.12 -15.81 -2.51
C PRO A 12 6.53 -14.59 -3.22
N PRO A 13 5.40 -14.74 -3.93
CA PRO A 13 4.81 -13.65 -4.71
C PRO A 13 4.56 -12.44 -3.80
N GLU A 14 4.95 -11.25 -4.27
CA GLU A 14 4.81 -10.04 -3.46
C GLU A 14 3.39 -9.49 -3.55
N HIS A 15 2.70 -9.50 -2.42
CA HIS A 15 1.36 -8.94 -2.29
C HIS A 15 1.43 -7.42 -2.11
N ALA A 16 0.34 -6.72 -2.43
CA ALA A 16 0.29 -5.27 -2.28
C ALA A 16 -1.00 -4.77 -1.60
N VAL A 17 -0.89 -3.68 -0.87
CA VAL A 17 -2.00 -2.83 -0.44
C VAL A 17 -1.81 -1.47 -1.10
N ILE A 18 -2.76 -1.09 -1.95
CA ILE A 18 -2.76 0.19 -2.67
C ILE A 18 -3.95 1.00 -2.18
N ALA A 19 -3.72 2.05 -1.39
CA ALA A 19 -4.79 2.85 -0.80
C ALA A 19 -4.87 4.23 -1.45
N ARG A 20 -6.02 4.55 -2.05
CA ARG A 20 -6.26 5.80 -2.77
C ARG A 20 -7.25 6.68 -2.01
N PHE A 21 -6.94 7.96 -1.93
CA PHE A 21 -7.75 8.99 -1.28
C PHE A 21 -7.89 10.21 -2.19
N HIS A 22 -9.07 10.81 -2.21
CA HIS A 22 -9.32 12.06 -2.91
C HIS A 22 -9.11 13.27 -1.98
N LEU A 23 -8.29 14.23 -2.41
CA LEU A 23 -7.89 15.43 -1.67
C LEU A 23 -8.86 16.61 -1.86
N GLY A 24 -9.83 16.51 -2.78
CA GLY A 24 -10.83 17.56 -3.00
C GLY A 24 -10.30 18.81 -3.72
N CYS A 25 -9.14 18.70 -4.37
CA CYS A 25 -8.56 19.70 -5.27
C CYS A 25 -8.18 19.02 -6.60
N ASP A 26 -7.85 19.77 -7.65
CA ASP A 26 -7.45 19.20 -8.96
C ASP A 26 -5.92 19.09 -9.14
N ASP A 27 -5.13 19.32 -8.08
CA ASP A 27 -3.66 19.42 -8.12
C ASP A 27 -2.99 18.49 -7.08
N LEU A 28 -1.81 18.86 -6.58
CA LEU A 28 -1.02 18.08 -5.61
C LEU A 28 -1.52 18.16 -4.16
N GLY A 29 -2.62 18.86 -3.89
CA GLY A 29 -3.07 19.17 -2.52
C GLY A 29 -2.34 20.38 -1.90
N ASP A 30 -2.66 20.67 -0.65
CA ASP A 30 -2.07 21.77 0.13
C ASP A 30 -1.10 21.29 1.24
N PRO A 31 -0.27 22.17 1.81
CA PRO A 31 0.74 21.78 2.81
C PRO A 31 0.18 21.13 4.09
N ASP A 32 -1.05 21.47 4.50
CA ASP A 32 -1.69 20.85 5.66
C ASP A 32 -2.10 19.41 5.32
N GLN A 33 -2.61 19.18 4.10
CA GLN A 33 -2.89 17.84 3.58
C GLN A 33 -1.62 16.99 3.49
N TRP A 34 -0.52 17.55 2.98
CA TRP A 34 0.76 16.84 2.92
C TRP A 34 1.24 16.41 4.30
N SER A 35 1.11 17.29 5.30
CA SER A 35 1.50 17.00 6.67
C SER A 35 0.73 15.81 7.26
N LEU A 36 -0.57 15.71 6.96
CA LEU A 36 -1.41 14.59 7.38
C LEU A 36 -1.00 13.28 6.68
N VAL A 37 -0.79 13.32 5.36
CA VAL A 37 -0.35 12.16 4.57
C VAL A 37 0.99 11.63 5.08
N PHE A 38 2.00 12.47 5.22
CA PHE A 38 3.32 12.02 5.66
C PHE A 38 3.33 11.54 7.12
N ALA A 39 2.48 12.11 7.97
CA ALA A 39 2.30 11.59 9.32
C ALA A 39 1.67 10.19 9.31
N ALA A 40 0.65 9.98 8.46
CA ALA A 40 0.02 8.68 8.29
C ALA A 40 0.98 7.64 7.71
N GLU A 41 1.75 7.98 6.67
CA GLU A 41 2.78 7.11 6.08
C GLU A 41 3.76 6.63 7.15
N ARG A 42 4.37 7.55 7.90
CA ARG A 42 5.34 7.19 8.96
C ARG A 42 4.72 6.30 10.02
N SER A 43 3.48 6.60 10.44
CA SER A 43 2.79 5.80 11.45
C SER A 43 2.48 4.40 10.95
N MET A 44 1.98 4.26 9.71
CA MET A 44 1.69 2.97 9.10
C MET A 44 2.96 2.18 8.84
N GLY A 45 4.02 2.81 8.31
CA GLY A 45 5.31 2.18 8.08
C GLY A 45 5.92 1.63 9.38
N ALA A 46 5.81 2.37 10.49
CA ALA A 46 6.23 1.88 11.80
C ALA A 46 5.40 0.67 12.27
N ALA A 47 4.08 0.69 12.07
CA ALA A 47 3.19 -0.41 12.45
C ALA A 47 3.45 -1.69 11.62
N VAL A 48 3.55 -1.54 10.29
CA VAL A 48 3.86 -2.63 9.36
C VAL A 48 5.22 -3.25 9.68
N LYS A 49 6.24 -2.44 9.93
CA LYS A 49 7.57 -2.90 10.31
C LYS A 49 7.58 -3.62 11.66
N ALA A 50 6.86 -3.09 12.66
CA ALA A 50 6.76 -3.70 13.98
C ALA A 50 6.04 -5.07 13.93
N ALA A 51 5.06 -5.22 13.03
CA ALA A 51 4.36 -6.47 12.80
C ALA A 51 5.16 -7.48 11.97
N GLY A 52 6.18 -7.03 11.22
CA GLY A 52 7.00 -7.90 10.36
C GLY A 52 6.24 -8.42 9.15
N VAL A 53 5.26 -7.67 8.65
CA VAL A 53 4.33 -8.10 7.58
C VAL A 53 4.60 -7.44 6.22
N GLY A 54 5.69 -6.69 6.09
CA GLY A 54 6.06 -6.01 4.85
C GLY A 54 6.67 -4.63 5.09
N GLU A 55 6.44 -3.73 4.14
CA GLU A 55 6.84 -2.33 4.20
C GLU A 55 5.82 -1.41 3.54
N VAL A 56 5.76 -0.16 4.01
CA VAL A 56 5.09 0.94 3.30
C VAL A 56 6.19 1.62 2.49
N ASP A 57 6.12 1.48 1.17
CA ASP A 57 7.12 2.00 0.22
C ASP A 57 7.03 3.53 0.10
N GLY A 58 5.81 4.07 0.19
CA GLY A 58 5.60 5.51 0.26
C GLY A 58 4.22 5.94 -0.20
N ASN A 59 4.15 7.19 -0.68
CA ASN A 59 2.96 7.76 -1.26
C ASN A 59 3.25 8.56 -2.55
N GLU A 60 2.23 8.70 -3.39
CA GLU A 60 2.27 9.52 -4.60
C GLU A 60 1.09 10.49 -4.62
N PHE A 61 1.37 11.78 -4.86
CA PHE A 61 0.37 12.83 -5.05
C PHE A 61 0.18 13.13 -6.54
N GLY A 62 -1.06 13.33 -6.96
CA GLY A 62 -1.36 13.76 -8.33
C GLY A 62 -2.84 13.73 -8.67
N GLY A 63 -3.26 14.68 -9.53
CA GLY A 63 -4.63 14.73 -10.05
C GLY A 63 -5.71 14.82 -8.97
N GLY A 64 -5.41 15.49 -7.85
CA GLY A 64 -6.35 15.60 -6.74
C GLY A 64 -6.42 14.40 -5.82
N GLU A 65 -5.48 13.46 -5.94
CA GLU A 65 -5.45 12.23 -5.16
C GLU A 65 -4.10 12.03 -4.48
N VAL A 66 -4.12 11.17 -3.46
CA VAL A 66 -2.93 10.55 -2.90
C VAL A 66 -3.10 9.03 -2.90
N VAL A 67 -2.04 8.32 -3.26
CA VAL A 67 -1.98 6.85 -3.27
C VAL A 67 -0.86 6.39 -2.36
N PHE A 68 -1.16 5.52 -1.39
CA PHE A 68 -0.16 4.82 -0.59
C PHE A 68 0.13 3.45 -1.20
N PHE A 69 1.40 3.07 -1.18
CA PHE A 69 1.87 1.77 -1.64
C PHE A 69 2.53 1.03 -0.50
N ALA A 70 2.13 -0.23 -0.32
CA ALA A 70 2.75 -1.13 0.63
C ALA A 70 2.83 -2.53 0.04
N TYR A 71 3.89 -3.25 0.39
CA TYR A 71 4.21 -4.56 -0.16
C TYR A 71 4.61 -5.53 0.94
N GLY A 72 4.29 -6.80 0.77
CA GLY A 72 4.60 -7.83 1.76
C GLY A 72 4.17 -9.23 1.38
N PRO A 73 4.47 -10.24 2.21
CA PRO A 73 4.14 -11.64 1.96
C PRO A 73 2.66 -12.00 2.20
N ASP A 74 1.84 -11.07 2.72
CA ASP A 74 0.41 -11.30 2.99
C ASP A 74 -0.37 -9.98 2.92
N ALA A 75 -1.28 -9.85 1.95
CA ALA A 75 -2.07 -8.63 1.73
C ALA A 75 -3.01 -8.30 2.91
N GLU A 76 -3.59 -9.31 3.54
CA GLU A 76 -4.54 -9.12 4.65
C GLU A 76 -3.81 -8.69 5.92
N ALA A 77 -2.68 -9.33 6.22
CA ALA A 77 -1.85 -8.96 7.36
C ALA A 77 -1.28 -7.54 7.20
N LEU A 78 -0.86 -7.20 5.98
CA LEU A 78 -0.40 -5.86 5.64
C LEU A 78 -1.52 -4.82 5.78
N TYR A 79 -2.70 -5.08 5.22
CA TYR A 79 -3.85 -4.19 5.36
C TYR A 79 -4.24 -4.01 6.83
N ARG A 80 -4.31 -5.09 7.62
CA ARG A 80 -4.66 -5.02 9.05
C ARG A 80 -3.70 -4.13 9.84
N ALA A 81 -2.41 -4.14 9.50
CA ALA A 81 -1.43 -3.27 10.14
C ALA A 81 -1.61 -1.79 9.72
N MET A 82 -2.01 -1.53 8.48
CA MET A 82 -2.22 -0.18 7.93
C MET A 82 -3.59 0.42 8.26
N GLU A 83 -4.63 -0.41 8.40
CA GLU A 83 -6.05 -0.01 8.46
C GLU A 83 -6.32 1.13 9.47
N PRO A 84 -5.77 1.10 10.71
CA PRO A 84 -5.99 2.20 11.65
C PRO A 84 -5.51 3.56 11.12
N GLY A 85 -4.36 3.59 10.43
CA GLY A 85 -3.81 4.81 9.83
C GLY A 85 -4.60 5.25 8.60
N LEU A 86 -5.00 4.29 7.76
CA LEU A 86 -5.82 4.56 6.57
C LEU A 86 -7.19 5.16 6.95
N ARG A 87 -7.86 4.59 7.95
CA ARG A 87 -9.19 5.07 8.38
C ARG A 87 -9.15 6.41 9.12
N ALA A 88 -8.01 6.75 9.73
CA ALA A 88 -7.85 8.02 10.44
C ALA A 88 -7.70 9.23 9.51
N LEU A 89 -7.34 9.02 8.23
CA LEU A 89 -7.25 10.11 7.25
C LEU A 89 -8.64 10.67 6.92
N PRO A 90 -8.81 12.00 6.83
CA PRO A 90 -10.11 12.64 6.59
C PRO A 90 -10.52 12.69 5.11
N PHE A 91 -9.63 12.32 4.20
CA PHE A 91 -9.81 12.47 2.75
C PHE A 91 -10.82 11.45 2.21
N ARG A 92 -11.80 11.89 1.43
CA ARG A 92 -12.84 11.03 0.85
C ARG A 92 -13.27 11.53 -0.54
N PRO A 93 -13.71 10.64 -1.45
CA PRO A 93 -13.80 9.17 -1.30
C PRO A 93 -12.43 8.49 -1.14
N ALA A 94 -12.41 7.32 -0.49
CA ALA A 94 -11.18 6.58 -0.26
C ALA A 94 -11.43 5.07 -0.23
N HIS A 95 -10.47 4.31 -0.77
CA HIS A 95 -10.52 2.85 -0.79
C HIS A 95 -9.11 2.25 -0.78
N ALA A 96 -9.00 1.00 -0.34
CA ALA A 96 -7.82 0.18 -0.49
C ALA A 96 -8.09 -0.96 -1.47
N VAL A 97 -7.08 -1.30 -2.27
CA VAL A 97 -7.05 -2.51 -3.09
C VAL A 97 -5.97 -3.43 -2.53
N LEU A 98 -6.38 -4.62 -2.11
CA LEU A 98 -5.50 -5.73 -1.77
C LEU A 98 -5.23 -6.51 -3.05
N ARG A 99 -3.97 -6.68 -3.43
CA ARG A 99 -3.53 -7.48 -4.58
C ARG A 99 -2.83 -8.73 -4.08
N TYR A 100 -3.36 -9.89 -4.46
CA TYR A 100 -2.86 -11.17 -3.99
C TYR A 100 -1.77 -11.75 -4.92
N GLY A 101 -0.60 -11.10 -4.92
CA GLY A 101 0.59 -11.51 -5.67
C GLY A 101 1.08 -10.45 -6.64
N GLU A 102 1.94 -10.87 -7.58
CA GLU A 102 2.59 -10.00 -8.58
C GLU A 102 1.60 -9.20 -9.44
N PRO A 103 2.02 -8.03 -10.00
CA PRO A 103 1.19 -7.20 -10.87
C PRO A 103 1.03 -7.78 -12.29
N VAL A 104 0.47 -8.99 -12.37
CA VAL A 104 0.18 -9.70 -13.63
C VAL A 104 -1.32 -9.66 -13.95
N ASP A 105 -1.65 -9.84 -15.22
CA ASP A 105 -3.05 -9.90 -15.66
C ASP A 105 -3.78 -11.07 -14.97
N GLY A 106 -4.97 -10.79 -14.44
CA GLY A 106 -5.80 -11.78 -13.77
C GLY A 106 -5.42 -12.06 -12.31
N VAL A 107 -4.48 -11.32 -11.72
CA VAL A 107 -4.20 -11.39 -10.28
C VAL A 107 -5.46 -11.08 -9.47
N VAL A 108 -5.70 -11.87 -8.42
CA VAL A 108 -6.86 -11.66 -7.54
C VAL A 108 -6.69 -10.34 -6.81
N THR A 109 -7.76 -9.54 -6.82
CA THR A 109 -7.82 -8.29 -6.08
C THR A 109 -9.10 -8.19 -5.27
N GLU A 110 -9.00 -7.51 -4.14
CA GLU A 110 -10.14 -7.18 -3.28
C GLU A 110 -10.14 -5.69 -2.98
N ARG A 111 -11.32 -5.08 -3.02
CA ARG A 111 -11.50 -3.65 -2.76
C ARG A 111 -12.21 -3.44 -1.42
N ILE A 112 -11.65 -2.60 -0.57
CA ILE A 112 -12.19 -2.24 0.73
C ILE A 112 -12.45 -0.72 0.77
N GLU A 113 -13.66 -0.32 1.12
CA GLU A 113 -14.01 1.10 1.31
C GLU A 113 -13.58 1.58 2.71
N LEU A 114 -13.03 2.81 2.77
CA LEU A 114 -12.41 3.38 3.97
C LEU A 114 -13.27 4.43 4.67
#